data_AF-A0A955BXC6-F1
#
_entry.id   AF-A0A955BXC6-F1
#
_cell.length_a   1.000
_cell.length_b   1.000
_cell.length_c   1.000
_cell.angle_alpha   90.00
_cell.angle_beta   90.00
_cell.angle_gamma   90.00
#
_symmetry.space_group_name_H-M   'P 1'
#
loop_
_entity.id
_entity.type
_entity.pdbx_description
1 polymer ?
#
loop_
_entity_poly.entity_id
_entity_poly.type
_entity_poly.pdbx_seq_one_letter_code
_entity_poly.pdbx_strand_id
1 'polypeptide(L)'
;TGTLPYEAIRQVGDRPGLSPSPLHRLTPGTQYIMAAHVTGKVVEDEKLQLDQGVSDEELRASQEALDAEQPADQDAADEAKQKKAPVKFNAVVVADIDCLSDTFMQIRRISKDDEQMMIDWRFQNVTFVLNTLDSLAGDNRFLALRKRERDYRTLTQIENKTAEFREAAQQQQEDFQGVATEEIEAAQREFDKKLAEIDSNTELSDLEKRIRKEDVRRRERRKLDVKIKSLEDDRDKKIRQSERVLAAQIRSVQDWYKGAAVLVPPVLPIMLALPVFLHRRQQEKEGVSKHRLRYAKHEKTAA
;
A
#
# COMPACT_ATOMS: atom_id res chain seq x y z
N THR A 1 1.19 -1.05 -7.17
CA THR A 1 1.33 -0.13 -6.01
C THR A 1 0.00 0.58 -5.80
N GLY A 2 -0.83 0.10 -4.88
CA GLY A 2 -2.05 0.79 -4.46
C GLY A 2 -1.81 1.39 -3.09
N THR A 3 -1.92 2.70 -2.95
CA THR A 3 -1.91 3.37 -1.65
C THR A 3 -3.34 3.41 -1.14
N LEU A 4 -3.63 2.58 -0.15
CA LEU A 4 -4.87 2.69 0.62
C LEU A 4 -4.72 3.81 1.66
N PRO A 5 -5.72 4.68 1.83
CA PRO A 5 -5.71 5.67 2.91
C PRO A 5 -5.75 4.94 4.26
N TYR A 6 -5.01 5.48 5.24
CA TYR A 6 -4.86 4.92 6.60
C TYR A 6 -6.21 4.59 7.27
N GLU A 7 -7.26 5.34 6.97
CA GLU A 7 -8.62 5.13 7.49
C GLU A 7 -9.25 3.81 7.03
N ALA A 8 -8.92 3.34 5.82
CA ALA A 8 -9.42 2.06 5.30
C ALA A 8 -8.80 0.85 6.02
N ILE A 9 -7.62 1.01 6.62
CA ILE A 9 -6.96 -0.01 7.45
C ILE A 9 -7.64 -0.10 8.82
N ARG A 10 -8.09 1.04 9.37
CA ARG A 10 -8.71 1.12 10.70
C ARG A 10 -10.05 0.38 10.77
N GLN A 11 -10.84 0.38 9.69
CA GLN A 11 -12.13 -0.33 9.67
C GLN A 11 -11.98 -1.87 9.70
N VAL A 12 -10.85 -2.41 9.27
CA VAL A 12 -10.60 -3.86 9.30
C VAL A 12 -10.23 -4.33 10.72
N GLY A 13 -9.72 -3.43 11.57
CA GLY A 13 -9.28 -3.73 12.94
C GLY A 13 -10.38 -3.80 13.99
N ASP A 14 -11.61 -3.38 13.69
CA ASP A 14 -12.68 -3.24 14.70
C ASP A 14 -13.55 -4.49 14.88
N ARG A 15 -13.04 -5.66 14.43
CA ARG A 15 -13.68 -6.96 14.70
C ARG A 15 -13.35 -7.39 16.15
N PRO A 16 -14.35 -7.73 16.98
CA PRO A 16 -14.12 -8.13 18.36
C PRO A 16 -13.36 -9.47 18.37
N GLY A 17 -12.07 -9.44 18.71
CA GLY A 17 -11.22 -10.63 18.83
C GLY A 17 -9.77 -10.48 18.37
N LEU A 18 -9.42 -9.42 17.62
CA LEU A 18 -8.03 -9.12 17.28
C LEU A 18 -7.51 -7.97 18.16
N SER A 19 -6.46 -8.22 18.94
CA SER A 19 -5.80 -7.19 19.75
C SER A 19 -5.25 -6.06 18.85
N PRO A 20 -5.43 -4.78 19.22
CA PRO A 20 -4.98 -3.66 18.42
C PRO A 20 -3.51 -3.39 18.74
N SER A 21 -2.60 -4.17 18.17
CA SER A 21 -1.20 -3.76 18.13
C SER A 21 -1.04 -2.80 16.94
N PRO A 22 -0.76 -1.50 17.16
CA PRO A 22 -0.45 -0.60 16.06
C PRO A 22 0.85 -1.09 15.42
N LEU A 23 0.79 -1.52 14.16
CA LEU A 23 1.97 -1.79 13.35
C LEU A 23 2.72 -0.48 13.11
N HIS A 24 3.49 -0.04 14.09
CA HIS A 24 4.46 1.03 13.95
C HIS A 24 5.56 0.54 13.01
N ARG A 25 5.40 0.76 11.70
CA ARG A 25 6.47 0.52 10.75
C ARG A 25 7.39 1.74 10.79
N LEU A 26 8.32 1.75 11.75
CA LEU A 26 9.55 2.51 11.62
C LEU A 26 10.17 2.03 10.30
N THR A 27 10.28 2.91 9.31
CA THR A 27 11.00 2.61 8.07
C THR A 27 12.40 3.15 8.29
N PRO A 28 13.39 2.32 8.67
CA PRO A 28 14.76 2.80 8.73
C PRO A 28 15.17 3.06 7.29
N GLY A 29 15.74 4.22 6.99
CA GLY A 29 16.16 4.63 5.64
C GLY A 29 17.33 3.81 5.06
N THR A 30 17.53 2.58 5.51
CA THR A 30 18.60 1.66 5.14
C THR A 30 18.02 0.47 4.37
N GLN A 31 18.65 0.11 3.26
CA GLN A 31 18.23 -1.03 2.45
C GLN A 31 18.55 -2.34 3.19
N TYR A 32 17.55 -3.19 3.43
CA TYR A 32 17.71 -4.50 4.06
C TYR A 32 17.72 -5.62 3.01
N ILE A 33 18.65 -6.56 3.14
CA ILE A 33 18.64 -7.81 2.36
C ILE A 33 17.78 -8.82 3.13
N MET A 34 16.59 -9.13 2.60
CA MET A 34 15.68 -10.11 3.22
C MET A 34 15.97 -11.56 2.84
N ALA A 35 16.56 -11.79 1.66
CA ALA A 35 16.99 -13.11 1.23
C ALA A 35 18.22 -13.01 0.32
N ALA A 36 19.13 -13.97 0.46
CA ALA A 36 20.35 -14.07 -0.33
C ALA A 36 20.49 -15.48 -0.92
N HIS A 37 20.83 -15.55 -2.21
CA HIS A 37 21.14 -16.81 -2.89
C HIS A 37 22.67 -16.99 -2.91
N VAL A 38 23.17 -17.99 -2.19
CA VAL A 38 24.59 -18.28 -2.03
C VAL A 38 24.92 -19.56 -2.79
N THR A 39 25.86 -19.46 -3.72
CA THR A 39 26.38 -20.62 -4.47
C THR A 39 27.88 -20.69 -4.31
N GLY A 40 28.41 -21.90 -4.16
CA GLY A 40 29.85 -22.08 -4.01
C GLY A 40 30.28 -23.53 -4.15
N LYS A 41 31.59 -23.76 -4.04
CA LYS A 41 32.19 -25.10 -3.99
C LYS A 41 32.76 -25.31 -2.61
N VAL A 42 32.38 -26.40 -1.95
CA VAL A 42 32.95 -26.77 -0.65
C VAL A 42 34.41 -27.17 -0.88
N VAL A 43 35.32 -26.45 -0.25
CA VAL A 43 36.70 -26.89 -0.03
C VAL A 43 36.67 -27.66 1.29
N GLU A 44 37.34 -28.81 1.31
CA GLU A 44 37.24 -29.89 2.31
C GLU A 44 37.03 -29.45 3.78
N ASP A 45 36.28 -30.29 4.50
CA ASP A 45 35.58 -30.09 5.78
C ASP A 45 36.45 -29.67 7.00
N GLU A 46 37.76 -29.50 6.84
CA GLU A 46 38.67 -29.17 7.96
C GLU A 46 38.62 -27.70 8.41
N LYS A 47 37.96 -26.80 7.66
CA LYS A 47 37.91 -25.34 8.00
C LYS A 47 36.57 -24.83 8.51
N LEU A 48 35.60 -25.72 8.77
CA LEU A 48 34.25 -25.34 9.22
C LEU A 48 33.90 -25.80 10.65
N GLN A 49 34.88 -26.26 11.44
CA GLN A 49 34.66 -26.48 12.87
C GLN A 49 34.53 -25.13 13.58
N LEU A 50 33.29 -24.83 14.00
CA LEU A 50 33.01 -23.74 14.93
C LEU A 50 33.75 -24.01 16.24
N ASP A 51 34.53 -23.01 16.65
CA ASP A 51 35.33 -22.94 17.87
C ASP A 51 34.44 -23.11 19.13
N GLN A 52 34.28 -24.35 19.59
CA GLN A 52 33.75 -24.67 20.92
C GLN A 52 34.68 -25.71 21.55
N GLY A 53 35.58 -25.23 22.40
CA GLY A 53 36.48 -26.06 23.18
C GLY A 53 35.72 -27.01 24.09
N VAL A 54 35.95 -28.31 23.89
CA VAL A 54 35.62 -29.37 24.84
C VAL A 54 36.92 -30.13 25.12
N SER A 55 37.27 -30.22 26.40
CA SER A 55 38.55 -30.73 26.91
C SER A 55 38.67 -32.25 26.86
N ASP A 56 39.90 -32.73 26.63
CA ASP A 56 40.36 -34.12 26.42
C ASP A 56 39.98 -35.17 27.49
N GLU A 57 39.30 -34.79 28.58
CA GLU A 57 38.94 -35.70 29.67
C GLU A 57 37.64 -36.48 29.40
N GLU A 58 36.68 -35.92 28.65
CA GLU A 58 35.39 -36.58 28.37
C GLU A 58 35.48 -37.62 27.24
N LEU A 59 36.46 -37.47 26.33
CA LEU A 59 36.73 -38.43 25.25
C LEU A 59 37.38 -39.72 25.78
N ARG A 60 38.29 -39.61 26.76
CA ARG A 60 38.96 -40.79 27.36
C ARG A 60 37.99 -41.71 28.09
N ALA A 61 37.01 -41.14 28.79
CA ALA A 61 35.96 -41.91 29.47
C ALA A 61 35.02 -42.62 28.50
N SER A 62 34.92 -42.14 27.26
CA SER A 62 34.10 -42.76 26.20
C SER A 62 34.87 -43.84 25.43
N GLN A 63 36.21 -43.73 25.37
CA GLN A 63 37.10 -44.67 24.70
C GLN A 63 37.25 -46.00 25.47
N GLU A 64 37.41 -45.95 26.80
CA GLU A 64 37.57 -47.15 27.64
C GLU A 64 36.30 -48.03 27.70
N ALA A 65 35.13 -47.46 27.40
CA ALA A 65 33.86 -48.18 27.32
C ALA A 65 33.66 -48.93 25.98
N LEU A 66 34.50 -48.67 24.97
CA LEU A 66 34.39 -49.26 23.63
C LEU A 66 35.46 -50.33 23.33
N ASP A 67 36.49 -50.45 24.17
CA ASP A 67 37.61 -51.40 23.98
C ASP A 67 37.38 -52.79 24.63
N ALA A 68 36.19 -53.07 25.17
CA ALA A 68 35.87 -54.32 25.89
C ALA A 68 35.20 -55.42 25.04
N GLU A 69 34.97 -55.22 23.74
CA GLU A 69 34.47 -56.28 22.85
C GLU A 69 35.27 -56.33 21.53
N GLN A 70 36.25 -57.24 21.48
CA GLN A 70 36.94 -57.71 20.27
C GLN A 70 36.53 -59.16 19.99
N PRO A 71 36.54 -59.67 18.73
CA PRO A 71 37.78 -59.89 17.97
C PRO A 71 37.70 -59.47 16.48
N ALA A 72 38.74 -58.86 15.92
CA ALA A 72 39.89 -59.48 15.23
C ALA A 72 39.53 -60.23 13.93
N ASP A 73 39.73 -59.54 12.80
CA ASP A 73 40.59 -60.05 11.73
C ASP A 73 41.14 -58.88 10.91
N GLN A 74 42.46 -58.81 10.85
CA GLN A 74 43.24 -57.89 10.04
C GLN A 74 43.51 -58.59 8.70
N ASP A 75 43.40 -57.85 7.59
CA ASP A 75 44.50 -57.84 6.65
C ASP A 75 44.47 -56.59 5.78
N ALA A 76 45.68 -56.04 5.62
CA ALA A 76 46.00 -54.79 4.99
C ALA A 76 45.93 -54.89 3.46
N ALA A 77 45.48 -53.82 2.81
CA ALA A 77 46.17 -53.25 1.65
C ALA A 77 45.56 -51.89 1.29
N ASP A 78 46.41 -50.89 1.47
CA ASP A 78 46.37 -49.55 0.92
C ASP A 78 46.03 -49.56 -0.58
N GLU A 79 45.09 -48.70 -1.01
CA GLU A 79 45.05 -47.99 -2.30
C GLU A 79 43.61 -47.53 -2.64
N ALA A 80 43.31 -46.27 -2.30
CA ALA A 80 42.69 -45.28 -3.18
C ALA A 80 42.13 -44.12 -2.34
N LYS A 81 42.95 -43.09 -2.16
CA LYS A 81 42.45 -41.71 -1.98
C LYS A 81 41.53 -41.38 -3.16
N GLN A 82 40.24 -41.68 -3.05
CA GLN A 82 39.22 -41.09 -3.91
C GLN A 82 39.21 -39.59 -3.58
N LYS A 83 39.87 -38.79 -4.43
CA LYS A 83 39.66 -37.34 -4.47
C LYS A 83 38.17 -37.10 -4.67
N LYS A 84 37.44 -36.83 -3.59
CA LYS A 84 36.02 -36.49 -3.65
C LYS A 84 35.90 -35.25 -4.53
N ALA A 85 35.11 -35.35 -5.60
CA ALA A 85 34.86 -34.20 -6.47
C ALA A 85 34.30 -33.04 -5.61
N PRO A 86 34.72 -31.79 -5.87
CA PRO A 86 34.28 -30.65 -5.05
C PRO A 86 32.76 -30.55 -5.09
N VAL A 87 32.12 -30.73 -3.93
CA VAL A 87 30.67 -30.66 -3.78
C VAL A 87 30.25 -29.21 -3.99
N LYS A 88 29.43 -28.96 -5.02
CA LYS A 88 28.82 -27.65 -5.24
C LYS A 88 27.70 -27.49 -4.23
N PHE A 89 27.70 -26.41 -3.44
CA PHE A 89 26.60 -26.09 -2.55
C PHE A 89 25.75 -24.96 -3.16
N ASN A 90 24.45 -25.08 -2.95
CA ASN A 90 23.44 -24.14 -3.39
C ASN A 90 22.51 -23.89 -2.20
N ALA A 91 22.51 -22.68 -1.66
CA ALA A 91 21.75 -22.33 -0.46
C ALA A 91 21.04 -20.99 -0.65
N VAL A 92 19.80 -20.91 -0.19
CA VAL A 92 19.06 -19.65 -0.09
C VAL A 92 18.87 -19.34 1.39
N VAL A 93 19.41 -18.21 1.85
CA VAL A 93 19.28 -17.74 3.23
C VAL A 93 18.18 -16.68 3.27
N VAL A 94 17.19 -16.87 4.13
CA VAL A 94 16.08 -15.92 4.34
C VAL A 94 16.20 -15.39 5.77
N ALA A 95 16.13 -14.07 5.94
CA ALA A 95 16.36 -13.41 7.21
C ALA A 95 15.23 -13.58 8.22
N ASP A 96 14.03 -13.96 7.76
CA ASP A 96 12.83 -14.06 8.59
C ASP A 96 12.04 -15.35 8.28
N ILE A 97 11.63 -16.05 9.33
CA ILE A 97 10.89 -17.32 9.27
C ILE A 97 9.39 -17.10 9.01
N ASP A 98 8.89 -15.89 9.23
CA ASP A 98 7.47 -15.56 9.05
C ASP A 98 6.96 -15.80 7.62
N CYS A 99 7.87 -15.92 6.64
CA CYS A 99 7.53 -16.33 5.27
C CYS A 99 6.91 -17.74 5.18
N LEU A 100 7.12 -18.60 6.19
CA LEU A 100 6.60 -19.96 6.30
C LEU A 100 5.42 -20.08 7.28
N SER A 101 4.94 -18.98 7.86
CA SER A 101 3.86 -19.02 8.85
C SER A 101 2.55 -19.56 8.26
N ASP A 102 1.88 -20.44 9.03
CA ASP A 102 0.61 -21.06 8.65
C ASP A 102 -0.51 -20.03 8.49
N THR A 103 -0.44 -18.89 9.19
CA THR A 103 -1.41 -17.80 9.04
C THR A 103 -1.47 -17.29 7.60
N PHE A 104 -0.33 -17.15 6.92
CA PHE A 104 -0.30 -16.73 5.51
C PHE A 104 -0.83 -17.83 4.56
N MET A 105 -0.65 -19.10 4.92
CA MET A 105 -1.21 -20.24 4.18
C MET A 105 -2.74 -20.28 4.32
N GLN A 106 -3.24 -20.07 5.53
CA GLN A 106 -4.67 -20.06 5.83
C GLN A 106 -5.37 -18.90 5.12
N ILE A 107 -4.81 -17.69 5.16
CA ILE A 107 -5.38 -16.53 4.46
C ILE A 107 -5.47 -16.78 2.95
N ARG A 108 -4.46 -17.44 2.36
CA ARG A 108 -4.48 -17.81 0.93
C ARG A 108 -5.54 -18.86 0.59
N ARG A 109 -5.84 -19.80 1.50
CA ARG A 109 -6.92 -20.79 1.33
C ARG A 109 -8.28 -20.10 1.39
N ILE A 110 -8.51 -19.30 2.42
CA ILE A 110 -9.76 -18.54 2.61
C ILE A 110 -10.02 -17.61 1.41
N SER A 111 -8.98 -16.91 0.93
CA SER A 111 -9.13 -15.99 -0.22
C SER A 111 -9.48 -16.70 -1.54
N LYS A 112 -9.22 -18.01 -1.67
CA LYS A 112 -9.58 -18.79 -2.86
C LYS A 112 -10.98 -19.39 -2.79
N ASP A 113 -11.44 -19.75 -1.60
CA ASP A 113 -12.68 -20.50 -1.41
C ASP A 113 -13.89 -19.58 -1.14
N ASP A 114 -13.69 -18.39 -0.57
CA ASP A 114 -14.76 -17.42 -0.28
C ASP A 114 -14.84 -16.31 -1.34
N GLU A 115 -15.68 -16.49 -2.38
CA GLU A 115 -16.04 -15.44 -3.36
C GLU A 115 -16.71 -14.20 -2.70
N GLN A 116 -17.09 -14.29 -1.43
CA GLN A 116 -17.70 -13.19 -0.66
C GLN A 116 -16.67 -12.23 -0.04
N MET A 117 -15.38 -12.59 -0.04
CA MET A 117 -14.31 -11.69 0.38
C MET A 117 -14.06 -10.65 -0.71
N MET A 118 -14.43 -9.39 -0.44
CA MET A 118 -14.23 -8.26 -1.37
C MET A 118 -12.75 -7.96 -1.68
N ILE A 119 -11.81 -8.55 -0.92
CA ILE A 119 -10.36 -8.33 -1.04
C ILE A 119 -9.65 -9.69 -1.17
N ASP A 120 -9.01 -9.91 -2.32
CA ASP A 120 -8.19 -11.09 -2.60
C ASP A 120 -6.78 -10.90 -2.02
N TRP A 121 -6.54 -11.39 -0.81
CA TRP A 121 -5.24 -11.29 -0.12
C TRP A 121 -4.26 -12.32 -0.65
N ARG A 122 -3.61 -12.01 -1.78
CA ARG A 122 -2.60 -12.88 -2.42
C ARG A 122 -1.19 -12.64 -1.89
N PHE A 123 -0.91 -13.11 -0.68
CA PHE A 123 0.47 -13.11 -0.18
C PHE A 123 1.39 -13.97 -1.06
N GLN A 124 2.51 -13.38 -1.48
CA GLN A 124 3.48 -14.05 -2.35
C GLN A 124 4.55 -14.84 -1.59
N ASN A 125 4.51 -14.87 -0.26
CA ASN A 125 5.47 -15.59 0.59
C ASN A 125 5.56 -17.08 0.21
N VAL A 126 4.39 -17.71 0.05
CA VAL A 126 4.27 -19.12 -0.36
C VAL A 126 4.86 -19.35 -1.75
N THR A 127 4.57 -18.45 -2.67
CA THR A 127 5.04 -18.49 -4.05
C THR A 127 6.55 -18.34 -4.12
N PHE A 128 7.11 -17.44 -3.29
CA PHE A 128 8.55 -17.25 -3.11
C PHE A 128 9.21 -18.52 -2.58
N VAL A 129 8.70 -19.11 -1.48
CA VAL A 129 9.26 -20.35 -0.91
C VAL A 129 9.25 -21.49 -1.93
N LEU A 130 8.14 -21.72 -2.63
CA LEU A 130 8.06 -22.76 -3.66
C LEU A 130 9.03 -22.51 -4.82
N ASN A 131 9.21 -21.25 -5.22
CA ASN A 131 10.22 -20.89 -6.23
C ASN A 131 11.65 -21.14 -5.71
N THR A 132 11.94 -20.85 -4.44
CA THR A 132 13.26 -21.13 -3.87
C THR A 132 13.53 -22.64 -3.81
N LEU A 133 12.55 -23.44 -3.44
CA LEU A 133 12.67 -24.90 -3.39
C LEU A 133 12.87 -25.50 -4.79
N ASP A 134 12.06 -25.07 -5.76
CA ASP A 134 12.19 -25.48 -7.17
C ASP A 134 13.58 -25.08 -7.73
N SER A 135 14.07 -23.88 -7.40
CA SER A 135 15.39 -23.40 -7.81
C SER A 135 16.55 -24.16 -7.13
N LEU A 136 16.39 -24.59 -5.89
CA LEU A 136 17.38 -25.40 -5.17
C LEU A 136 17.40 -26.85 -5.68
N ALA A 137 16.24 -27.39 -6.05
CA ALA A 137 16.08 -28.70 -6.68
C ALA A 137 16.54 -28.73 -8.15
N GLY A 138 16.80 -27.56 -8.77
CA GLY A 138 17.19 -27.44 -10.17
C GLY A 138 16.02 -27.54 -11.16
N ASP A 139 14.77 -27.51 -10.69
CA ASP A 139 13.57 -27.54 -11.54
C ASP A 139 13.12 -26.11 -11.93
N ASN A 140 13.68 -25.60 -13.02
CA ASN A 140 13.38 -24.26 -13.49
C ASN A 140 12.11 -24.17 -14.38
N ARG A 141 11.39 -25.28 -14.61
CA ARG A 141 10.30 -25.35 -15.60
C ARG A 141 9.13 -24.42 -15.25
N PHE A 142 8.81 -24.27 -13.96
CA PHE A 142 7.65 -23.51 -13.50
C PHE A 142 7.98 -22.13 -12.91
N LEU A 143 9.28 -21.79 -12.75
CA LEU A 143 9.70 -20.50 -12.21
C LEU A 143 9.18 -19.32 -13.05
N ALA A 144 9.29 -19.43 -14.38
CA ALA A 144 8.84 -18.38 -15.29
C ALA A 144 7.31 -18.16 -15.26
N LEU A 145 6.54 -19.24 -15.07
CA LEU A 145 5.08 -19.18 -14.98
C LEU A 145 4.61 -18.63 -13.64
N ARG A 146 5.28 -19.02 -12.55
CA ARG A 146 4.93 -18.60 -11.20
C ARG A 146 5.31 -17.14 -10.92
N LYS A 147 6.20 -16.55 -11.73
CA LYS A 147 6.57 -15.12 -11.69
C LYS A 147 5.51 -14.19 -12.33
N ARG A 148 4.58 -14.72 -13.14
CA ARG A 148 3.57 -13.88 -13.81
C ARG A 148 2.52 -13.41 -12.81
N GLU A 149 2.52 -12.12 -12.54
CA GLU A 149 1.49 -11.45 -11.75
C GLU A 149 0.49 -10.72 -12.65
N ARG A 150 -0.76 -10.62 -12.20
CA ARG A 150 -1.73 -9.72 -12.80
C ARG A 150 -1.34 -8.29 -12.41
N ASP A 151 -0.69 -7.59 -13.32
CA ASP A 151 -0.44 -6.16 -13.14
C ASP A 151 -1.79 -5.43 -13.15
N TYR A 152 -2.09 -4.72 -12.06
CA TYR A 152 -3.28 -3.89 -11.99
C TYR A 152 -3.01 -2.64 -12.82
N ARG A 153 -3.28 -2.74 -14.13
CA ARG A 153 -3.13 -1.62 -15.04
C ARG A 153 -4.25 -0.63 -14.80
N THR A 154 -3.99 0.32 -13.91
CA THR A 154 -4.83 1.49 -13.71
C THR A 154 -4.69 2.45 -14.89
N LEU A 155 -5.59 3.42 -14.98
CA LEU A 155 -5.51 4.49 -15.97
C LEU A 155 -4.40 5.47 -15.57
N THR A 156 -3.15 5.08 -15.76
CA THR A 156 -1.94 5.77 -15.26
C THR A 156 -1.93 7.25 -15.64
N GLN A 157 -2.41 7.60 -16.83
CA GLN A 157 -2.50 9.00 -17.26
C GLN A 157 -3.51 9.80 -16.43
N ILE A 158 -4.66 9.20 -16.08
CA ILE A 158 -5.66 9.84 -15.21
C ILE A 158 -5.12 9.92 -13.78
N GLU A 159 -4.42 8.90 -13.30
CA GLU A 159 -3.79 8.92 -11.98
C GLU A 159 -2.77 10.03 -11.85
N ASN A 160 -1.84 10.14 -12.80
CA ASN A 160 -0.85 11.22 -12.82
C ASN A 160 -1.52 12.60 -12.87
N LYS A 161 -2.58 12.76 -13.67
CA LYS A 161 -3.34 14.02 -13.76
C LYS A 161 -4.20 14.31 -12.52
N THR A 162 -4.49 13.31 -11.69
CA THR A 162 -5.29 13.46 -10.47
C THR A 162 -4.45 13.44 -9.19
N ALA A 163 -3.15 13.12 -9.30
CA ALA A 163 -2.22 13.09 -8.17
C ALA A 163 -2.10 14.46 -7.50
N GLU A 164 -1.84 15.51 -8.28
CA GLU A 164 -1.72 16.89 -7.77
C GLU A 164 -2.99 17.34 -7.02
N PHE A 165 -4.18 17.00 -7.54
CA PHE A 165 -5.44 17.33 -6.88
C PHE A 165 -5.63 16.59 -5.56
N ARG A 166 -5.21 15.31 -5.49
CA ARG A 166 -5.25 14.53 -4.25
C ARG A 166 -4.28 15.07 -3.21
N GLU A 167 -3.05 15.40 -3.61
CA GLU A 167 -2.04 15.98 -2.72
C GLU A 167 -2.50 17.33 -2.17
N ALA A 168 -3.04 18.21 -3.02
CA ALA A 168 -3.59 19.50 -2.59
C ALA A 168 -4.79 19.32 -1.65
N ALA A 169 -5.68 18.38 -1.93
CA ALA A 169 -6.82 18.09 -1.05
C ALA A 169 -6.37 17.52 0.30
N GLN A 170 -5.34 16.67 0.30
CA GLN A 170 -4.76 16.11 1.53
C GLN A 170 -4.12 17.21 2.38
N GLN A 171 -3.31 18.09 1.78
CA GLN A 171 -2.71 19.23 2.49
C GLN A 171 -3.79 20.12 3.11
N GLN A 172 -4.85 20.45 2.37
CA GLN A 172 -5.96 21.23 2.91
C GLN A 172 -6.67 20.52 4.07
N GLN A 173 -6.84 19.20 3.99
CA GLN A 173 -7.43 18.42 5.08
C GLN A 173 -6.54 18.43 6.33
N GLU A 174 -5.23 18.25 6.16
CA GLU A 174 -4.24 18.33 7.24
C GLU A 174 -4.25 19.73 7.89
N ASP A 175 -4.29 20.80 7.09
CA ASP A 175 -4.39 22.18 7.58
C ASP A 175 -5.69 22.39 8.39
N PHE A 176 -6.84 21.92 7.88
CA PHE A 176 -8.10 22.05 8.60
C PHE A 176 -8.14 21.23 9.89
N GLN A 177 -7.51 20.05 9.91
CA GLN A 177 -7.36 19.25 11.11
C GLN A 177 -6.45 19.95 12.12
N GLY A 178 -5.31 20.49 11.67
CA GLY A 178 -4.36 21.24 12.50
C GLY A 178 -5.03 22.44 13.18
N VAL A 179 -5.68 23.30 12.41
CA VAL A 179 -6.41 24.47 12.95
C VAL A 179 -7.49 24.05 13.95
N ALA A 180 -8.27 23.01 13.64
CA ALA A 180 -9.30 22.53 14.56
C ALA A 180 -8.71 21.98 15.87
N THR A 181 -7.60 21.23 15.79
CA THR A 181 -6.92 20.73 16.99
C THR A 181 -6.36 21.86 17.85
N GLU A 182 -5.75 22.88 17.24
CA GLU A 182 -5.24 24.04 17.96
C GLU A 182 -6.37 24.81 18.67
N GLU A 183 -7.51 25.01 18.01
CA GLU A 183 -8.67 25.70 18.60
C GLU A 183 -9.32 24.90 19.74
N ILE A 184 -9.39 23.57 19.61
CA ILE A 184 -9.87 22.67 20.67
C ILE A 184 -8.92 22.71 21.88
N GLU A 185 -7.61 22.62 21.65
CA GLU A 185 -6.61 22.71 22.72
C GLU A 185 -6.66 24.08 23.40
N ALA A 186 -6.79 25.18 22.64
CA ALA A 186 -6.92 26.51 23.21
C ALA A 186 -8.16 26.62 24.11
N ALA A 187 -9.30 26.07 23.69
CA ALA A 187 -10.52 26.02 24.50
C ALA A 187 -10.35 25.18 25.78
N GLN A 188 -9.63 24.06 25.73
CA GLN A 188 -9.29 23.25 26.90
C GLN A 188 -8.38 24.01 27.87
N ARG A 189 -7.34 24.68 27.36
CA ARG A 189 -6.44 25.51 28.18
C ARG A 189 -7.18 26.66 28.87
N GLU A 190 -8.15 27.29 28.21
CA GLU A 190 -9.01 28.31 28.84
C GLU A 190 -9.86 27.75 29.98
N PHE A 191 -10.38 26.52 29.81
CA PHE A 191 -11.13 25.83 30.83
C PHE A 191 -10.26 25.48 32.05
N ASP A 192 -9.06 24.94 31.82
CA ASP A 192 -8.13 24.57 32.89
C ASP A 192 -7.64 25.81 33.66
N LYS A 193 -7.40 26.93 32.98
CA LYS A 193 -7.06 28.21 33.63
C LYS A 193 -8.15 28.68 34.60
N LYS A 194 -9.42 28.58 34.21
CA LYS A 194 -10.56 28.93 35.09
C LYS A 194 -10.67 28.03 36.31
N LEU A 195 -10.31 26.74 36.17
CA LEU A 195 -10.28 25.83 37.31
C LEU A 195 -9.10 26.14 38.25
N ALA A 196 -7.93 26.44 37.69
CA ALA A 196 -6.74 26.80 38.45
C ALA A 196 -6.91 28.13 39.21
N GLU A 197 -7.64 29.10 38.64
CA GLU A 197 -7.97 30.37 39.30
C GLU A 197 -8.77 30.14 40.60
N ILE A 198 -9.72 29.20 40.58
CA ILE A 198 -10.50 28.82 41.77
C ILE A 198 -9.61 28.13 42.82
N ASP A 199 -8.66 27.31 42.39
CA ASP A 199 -7.72 26.62 43.29
C ASP A 199 -6.74 27.60 43.95
N SER A 200 -6.30 28.63 43.21
CA SER A 200 -5.34 29.65 43.67
C SER A 200 -5.90 30.66 44.66
N ASN A 201 -7.23 30.78 44.78
CA ASN A 201 -7.85 31.79 45.63
C ASN A 201 -7.72 31.42 47.12
N THR A 202 -6.95 32.20 47.89
CA THR A 202 -6.66 31.92 49.31
C THR A 202 -7.75 32.35 50.28
N GLU A 203 -8.76 33.10 49.84
CA GLU A 203 -9.82 33.65 50.70
C GLU A 203 -10.97 32.66 50.99
N LEU A 204 -11.10 31.59 50.20
CA LEU A 204 -12.17 30.60 50.36
C LEU A 204 -11.76 29.44 51.27
N SER A 205 -12.70 28.97 52.08
CA SER A 205 -12.58 27.71 52.84
C SER A 205 -12.50 26.48 51.91
N ASP A 206 -11.79 25.42 52.32
CA ASP A 206 -11.60 24.20 51.52
C ASP A 206 -12.91 23.50 51.10
N LEU A 207 -13.98 23.68 51.88
CA LEU A 207 -15.31 23.19 51.55
C LEU A 207 -15.99 24.06 50.49
N GLU A 208 -15.91 25.38 50.62
CA GLU A 208 -16.47 26.34 49.66
C GLU A 208 -15.76 26.24 48.30
N LYS A 209 -14.43 26.06 48.29
CA LYS A 209 -13.66 25.78 47.08
C LYS A 209 -14.20 24.57 46.34
N ARG A 210 -14.47 23.47 47.05
CA ARG A 210 -14.99 22.23 46.46
C ARG A 210 -16.36 22.43 45.80
N ILE A 211 -17.29 23.06 46.50
CA ILE A 211 -18.65 23.32 45.98
C ILE A 211 -18.58 24.25 44.76
N ARG A 212 -17.86 25.37 44.89
CA ARG A 212 -17.72 26.35 43.81
C ARG A 212 -17.01 25.76 42.59
N LYS A 213 -15.99 24.92 42.79
CA LYS A 213 -15.27 24.22 41.72
C LYS A 213 -16.18 23.28 40.96
N GLU A 214 -17.00 22.48 41.64
CA GLU A 214 -17.97 21.59 40.98
C GLU A 214 -19.03 22.36 40.18
N ASP A 215 -19.55 23.45 40.73
CA ASP A 215 -20.54 24.30 40.04
C ASP A 215 -19.97 24.97 38.78
N VAL A 216 -18.75 25.50 38.86
CA VAL A 216 -18.07 26.10 37.72
C VAL A 216 -17.69 25.02 36.71
N ARG A 217 -17.14 23.89 37.17
CA ARG A 217 -16.81 22.75 36.31
C ARG A 217 -18.02 22.28 35.51
N ARG A 218 -19.20 22.12 36.12
CA ARG A 218 -20.42 21.71 35.41
C ARG A 218 -20.92 22.73 34.38
N ARG A 219 -20.76 24.03 34.66
CA ARG A 219 -21.19 25.10 33.73
C ARG A 219 -20.21 25.28 32.58
N GLU A 220 -18.93 25.34 32.88
CA GLU A 220 -17.89 25.55 31.88
C GLU A 220 -17.63 24.29 31.04
N ARG A 221 -17.77 23.07 31.59
CA ARG A 221 -17.74 21.84 30.77
C ARG A 221 -18.82 21.84 29.71
N ARG A 222 -20.06 22.20 30.06
CA ARG A 222 -21.15 22.29 29.08
C ARG A 222 -20.84 23.28 27.95
N LYS A 223 -20.25 24.44 28.28
CA LYS A 223 -19.83 25.41 27.27
C LYS A 223 -18.69 24.88 26.40
N LEU A 224 -17.71 24.23 27.02
CA LEU A 224 -16.58 23.60 26.33
C LEU A 224 -17.05 22.49 25.40
N ASP A 225 -17.93 21.61 25.84
CA ASP A 225 -18.49 20.52 25.03
C ASP A 225 -19.26 21.07 23.81
N VAL A 226 -20.04 22.15 23.99
CA VAL A 226 -20.72 22.83 22.88
C VAL A 226 -19.71 23.47 21.92
N LYS A 227 -18.66 24.12 22.44
CA LYS A 227 -17.61 24.75 21.63
C LYS A 227 -16.82 23.69 20.83
N ILE A 228 -16.40 22.61 21.46
CA ILE A 228 -15.74 21.48 20.80
C ILE A 228 -16.63 20.91 19.71
N LYS A 229 -17.91 20.63 20.00
CA LYS A 229 -18.85 20.14 18.98
C LYS A 229 -18.98 21.09 17.81
N SER A 230 -19.09 22.39 18.04
CA SER A 230 -19.15 23.37 16.94
C SER A 230 -17.88 23.39 16.09
N LEU A 231 -16.71 23.23 16.71
CA LEU A 231 -15.41 23.17 16.02
C LEU A 231 -15.27 21.87 15.22
N GLU A 232 -15.68 20.73 15.78
CA GLU A 232 -15.72 19.44 15.08
C GLU A 232 -16.68 19.49 13.89
N ASP A 233 -17.87 20.05 14.06
CA ASP A 233 -18.85 20.22 12.98
C ASP A 233 -18.29 21.11 11.87
N ASP A 234 -17.58 22.19 12.20
CA ASP A 234 -17.00 23.10 11.22
C ASP A 234 -15.80 22.49 10.50
N ARG A 235 -14.94 21.75 11.20
CA ARG A 235 -13.89 20.91 10.61
C ARG A 235 -14.50 19.93 9.61
N ASP A 236 -15.52 19.18 10.02
CA ASP A 236 -16.16 18.16 9.20
C ASP A 236 -16.83 18.77 7.96
N LYS A 237 -17.44 19.96 8.09
CA LYS A 237 -17.96 20.70 6.93
C LYS A 237 -16.85 21.07 5.95
N LYS A 238 -15.71 21.57 6.43
CA LYS A 238 -14.56 21.94 5.58
C LYS A 238 -13.95 20.72 4.89
N ILE A 239 -13.79 19.61 5.61
CA ILE A 239 -13.32 18.33 5.03
C ILE A 239 -14.26 17.87 3.92
N ARG A 240 -15.58 17.82 4.18
CA ARG A 240 -16.58 17.45 3.16
C ARG A 240 -16.57 18.39 1.96
N GLN A 241 -16.31 19.69 2.16
CA GLN A 241 -16.18 20.64 1.06
C GLN A 241 -14.94 20.34 0.21
N SER A 242 -13.79 20.08 0.84
CA SER A 242 -12.56 19.67 0.16
C SER A 242 -12.77 18.37 -0.64
N GLU A 243 -13.40 17.36 -0.06
CA GLU A 243 -13.74 16.10 -0.74
C GLU A 243 -14.63 16.31 -1.96
N ARG A 244 -15.64 17.19 -1.87
CA ARG A 244 -16.51 17.51 -3.01
C ARG A 244 -15.74 18.20 -4.13
N VAL A 245 -14.85 19.13 -3.78
CA VAL A 245 -14.00 19.83 -4.76
C VAL A 245 -13.06 18.83 -5.44
N LEU A 246 -12.41 17.95 -4.68
CA LEU A 246 -11.58 16.88 -5.20
C LEU A 246 -12.38 15.95 -6.14
N ALA A 247 -13.56 15.53 -5.73
CA ALA A 247 -14.43 14.67 -6.54
C ALA A 247 -14.86 15.36 -7.86
N ALA A 248 -15.15 16.66 -7.81
CA ALA A 248 -15.49 17.45 -8.99
C ALA A 248 -14.30 17.58 -9.96
N GLN A 249 -13.09 17.80 -9.44
CA GLN A 249 -11.87 17.88 -10.24
C GLN A 249 -11.51 16.53 -10.88
N ILE A 250 -11.61 15.43 -10.12
CA ILE A 250 -11.40 14.09 -10.69
C ILE A 250 -12.43 13.81 -11.78
N ARG A 251 -13.69 14.18 -11.56
CA ARG A 251 -14.76 13.99 -12.54
C ARG A 251 -14.52 14.80 -13.81
N SER A 252 -14.10 16.06 -13.72
CA SER A 252 -13.83 16.87 -14.90
C SER A 252 -12.71 16.29 -15.77
N VAL A 253 -11.64 15.76 -15.16
CA VAL A 253 -10.58 15.05 -15.87
C VAL A 253 -11.15 13.81 -16.56
N GLN A 254 -11.93 13.00 -15.85
CA GLN A 254 -12.54 11.79 -16.44
C GLN A 254 -13.49 12.11 -17.58
N ASP A 255 -14.31 13.15 -17.44
CA ASP A 255 -15.32 13.53 -18.42
C ASP A 255 -14.68 14.04 -19.71
N TRP A 256 -13.53 14.70 -19.63
CA TRP A 256 -12.73 15.02 -20.82
C TRP A 256 -12.29 13.76 -21.58
N TYR A 257 -11.73 12.77 -20.89
CA TYR A 257 -11.32 11.51 -21.52
C TYR A 257 -12.51 10.71 -22.07
N LYS A 258 -13.64 10.68 -21.35
CA LYS A 258 -14.87 10.05 -21.84
C LYS A 258 -15.41 10.78 -23.08
N GLY A 259 -15.40 12.11 -23.07
CA GLY A 259 -15.80 12.93 -24.21
C GLY A 259 -14.93 12.65 -25.44
N ALA A 260 -13.60 12.61 -25.27
CA ALA A 260 -12.68 12.23 -26.32
C ALA A 260 -12.94 10.80 -26.83
N ALA A 261 -13.16 9.83 -25.94
CA ALA A 261 -13.42 8.44 -26.32
C ALA A 261 -14.72 8.26 -27.12
N VAL A 262 -15.75 9.08 -26.86
CA VAL A 262 -17.01 9.06 -27.60
C VAL A 262 -16.92 9.85 -28.92
N LEU A 263 -16.18 10.96 -28.93
CA LEU A 263 -16.12 11.87 -30.08
C LEU A 263 -15.12 11.42 -31.14
N VAL A 264 -14.00 10.79 -30.77
CA VAL A 264 -12.94 10.36 -31.69
C VAL A 264 -13.42 9.32 -32.73
N PRO A 265 -14.16 8.25 -32.38
CA PRO A 265 -14.59 7.24 -33.35
C PRO A 265 -15.40 7.79 -34.55
N PRO A 266 -16.41 8.66 -34.38
CA PRO A 266 -17.16 9.22 -35.51
C PRO A 266 -16.42 10.29 -36.33
N VAL A 267 -15.30 10.85 -35.85
CA VAL A 267 -14.55 11.85 -36.64
C VAL A 267 -14.02 11.24 -37.95
N LEU A 268 -13.52 10.00 -37.91
CA LEU A 268 -12.96 9.33 -39.08
C LEU A 268 -13.99 9.20 -40.23
N PRO A 269 -15.20 8.63 -40.04
CA PRO A 269 -16.19 8.56 -41.11
C PRO A 269 -16.73 9.92 -41.53
N ILE A 270 -16.89 10.89 -40.60
CA ILE A 270 -17.34 12.25 -40.95
C ILE A 270 -16.31 12.95 -41.83
N MET A 271 -15.02 12.83 -41.51
CA MET A 271 -13.94 13.38 -42.33
C MET A 271 -13.94 12.86 -43.76
N LEU A 272 -14.37 11.61 -43.99
CA LEU A 272 -14.48 11.03 -45.32
C LEU A 272 -15.80 11.41 -46.01
N ALA A 273 -16.92 11.46 -45.27
CA ALA A 273 -18.24 11.78 -45.81
C ALA A 273 -18.39 13.25 -46.22
N LEU A 274 -17.80 14.18 -45.46
CA LEU A 274 -17.93 15.62 -45.68
C LEU A 274 -17.37 16.11 -47.04
N PRO A 275 -16.15 15.73 -47.48
CA PRO A 275 -15.65 16.11 -48.80
C PRO A 275 -16.44 15.46 -49.94
N VAL A 276 -16.86 14.20 -49.80
CA VAL A 276 -17.70 13.51 -50.80
C VAL A 276 -19.04 14.23 -50.96
N PHE A 277 -19.67 14.63 -49.84
CA PHE A 277 -20.91 15.38 -49.86
C PHE A 277 -20.74 16.77 -50.50
N LEU A 278 -19.67 17.49 -50.18
CA LEU A 278 -19.40 18.80 -50.78
C LEU A 278 -19.10 18.70 -52.27
N HIS A 279 -18.32 17.70 -52.69
CA HIS A 279 -18.04 17.43 -54.10
C HIS A 279 -19.33 17.16 -54.88
N ARG A 280 -20.18 16.26 -54.36
CA ARG A 280 -21.50 15.98 -54.95
C ARG A 280 -22.39 17.23 -55.01
N ARG A 281 -22.42 18.01 -53.93
CA ARG A 281 -23.24 19.23 -53.84
C ARG A 281 -22.77 20.34 -54.80
N GLN A 282 -21.48 20.37 -55.14
CA GLN A 282 -20.97 21.30 -56.15
C GLN A 282 -21.39 20.87 -57.56
N GLN A 283 -21.28 19.57 -57.89
CA GLN A 283 -21.72 19.04 -59.18
C GLN A 283 -23.23 19.26 -59.42
N GLU A 284 -24.07 19.14 -58.38
CA GLU A 284 -25.52 19.42 -58.49
C GLU A 284 -25.83 20.89 -58.81
N LYS A 285 -24.91 21.83 -58.56
CA LYS A 285 -25.07 23.26 -58.90
C LYS A 285 -24.68 23.58 -60.34
N GLU A 286 -23.96 22.71 -61.03
CA GLU A 286 -23.49 22.95 -62.40
C GLU A 286 -24.61 22.67 -63.45
N GLY A 287 -25.67 21.95 -63.07
CA GLY A 287 -26.82 21.64 -63.92
C GLY A 287 -28.00 22.64 -63.87
N VAL A 288 -27.93 23.70 -63.04
CA VAL A 288 -29.03 24.66 -62.87
C VAL A 288 -28.64 26.01 -63.49
N SER A 289 -29.36 26.42 -64.54
CA SER A 289 -29.16 27.73 -65.17
C SER A 289 -29.35 28.85 -64.14
N LYS A 290 -28.38 29.79 -64.06
CA LYS A 290 -28.38 30.95 -63.15
C LYS A 290 -29.69 31.76 -63.20
N HIS A 291 -30.44 31.65 -64.29
CA HIS A 291 -31.71 32.33 -64.54
C HIS A 291 -32.93 31.76 -63.75
N ARG A 292 -32.79 30.62 -63.06
CA ARG A 292 -33.86 30.03 -62.22
C ARG A 292 -33.63 30.16 -60.71
N LEU A 293 -32.50 30.76 -60.28
CA LEU A 293 -32.23 31.07 -58.88
C LEU A 293 -33.00 32.32 -58.45
N ARG A 294 -34.12 32.14 -57.74
CA ARG A 294 -35.02 33.20 -57.23
C ARG A 294 -34.38 34.19 -56.22
N TYR A 295 -33.07 34.14 -55.99
CA TYR A 295 -32.35 35.04 -55.07
C TYR A 295 -31.23 35.85 -55.74
N ALA A 296 -31.17 35.91 -57.07
CA ALA A 296 -30.31 36.89 -57.74
C ALA A 296 -30.89 38.30 -57.56
N LYS A 297 -30.32 39.00 -56.57
CA LYS A 297 -30.54 40.39 -56.18
C LYS A 297 -30.64 41.32 -57.40
N HIS A 298 -31.74 42.06 -57.52
CA HIS A 298 -31.87 43.18 -58.43
C HIS A 298 -30.84 44.25 -58.04
N GLU A 299 -29.78 44.42 -58.83
CA GLU A 299 -28.84 45.52 -58.69
C GLU A 299 -29.42 46.73 -59.42
N LYS A 300 -29.71 47.80 -58.67
CA LYS A 300 -30.10 49.11 -59.21
C LYS A 300 -28.88 49.71 -59.90
N THR A 301 -28.98 49.95 -61.21
CA THR A 301 -28.07 50.80 -61.96
C THR A 301 -28.24 52.25 -61.51
N ALA A 302 -27.17 52.83 -60.97
CA ALA A 302 -26.99 54.26 -60.85
C ALA A 302 -25.94 54.67 -61.90
N ALA A 303 -26.41 55.30 -62.98
CA ALA A 303 -25.69 56.22 -63.85
C ALA A 303 -26.75 57.01 -64.63
#